data_AF-A0A6G2QEE1-F1
#
_entry.id   AF-A0A6G2QEE1-F1
#
_cell.length_a   1.000
_cell.length_b   1.000
_cell.length_c   1.000
_cell.angle_alpha   90.00
_cell.angle_beta   90.00
_cell.angle_gamma   90.00
#
_symmetry.space_group_name_H-M   'P 1'
#
loop_
_entity.id
_entity.type
_entity.pdbx_description
1 polymer ?
#
loop_
_entity_poly.entity_id
_entity_poly.type
_entity_poly.pdbx_seq_one_letter_code
_entity_poly.pdbx_strand_id
1 'polypeptide(L)'
;MQLGLIGLGKMGGNMRERIRRAGHTVIGYDRNPEVSDVKSLAELVEKLDAPRHVWVMVPAGTATQTVVDELGDLLEPGDTVIDGGNSRWTDDEKHA
;
A
#
# COMPACT_ATOMS: atom_id res chain seq x y z
N MET A 1 11.68 -10.28 -1.96
CA MET A 1 10.57 -9.73 -2.76
C MET A 1 10.54 -8.23 -2.64
N GLN A 2 9.75 -7.56 -3.47
CA GLN A 2 9.46 -6.13 -3.38
C GLN A 2 8.01 -5.91 -2.92
N LEU A 3 7.77 -4.88 -2.12
CA LEU A 3 6.46 -4.53 -1.60
C LEU A 3 6.28 -3.00 -1.61
N GLY A 4 5.12 -2.53 -2.08
CA GLY A 4 4.64 -1.18 -1.81
C GLY A 4 3.88 -1.14 -0.50
N LEU A 5 4.15 -0.18 0.38
CA LEU A 5 3.42 -0.02 1.64
C LEU A 5 2.82 1.37 1.75
N ILE A 6 1.50 1.46 1.79
CA ILE A 6 0.75 2.73 1.83
C ILE A 6 0.23 2.98 3.24
N GLY A 7 0.49 4.15 3.79
CA GLY A 7 0.15 4.50 5.16
C GLY A 7 1.32 4.19 6.10
N LEU A 8 2.13 5.20 6.39
CA LEU A 8 3.36 5.13 7.18
C LEU A 8 3.21 5.82 8.54
N GLY A 9 1.99 5.78 9.09
CA GLY A 9 1.76 6.08 10.51
C GLY A 9 2.50 5.10 11.43
N LYS A 10 2.21 5.14 12.74
CA LYS A 10 2.93 4.30 13.73
C LYS A 10 2.98 2.82 13.37
N MET A 11 1.88 2.24 12.87
CA MET A 11 1.83 0.82 12.52
C MET A 11 2.58 0.54 11.22
N GLY A 12 2.22 1.22 10.12
CA GLY A 12 2.81 0.96 8.81
C GLY A 12 4.29 1.31 8.71
N GLY A 13 4.73 2.39 9.37
CA GLY A 13 6.15 2.73 9.49
C GLY A 13 6.95 1.62 10.19
N ASN A 14 6.45 1.10 11.32
CA ASN A 14 7.08 -0.04 12.00
C ASN A 14 7.07 -1.32 11.15
N MET A 15 5.98 -1.56 10.40
CA MET A 15 5.88 -2.71 9.51
C MET A 15 6.88 -2.63 8.36
N ARG A 16 7.02 -1.45 7.72
CA ARG A 16 8.04 -1.18 6.69
C ARG A 16 9.44 -1.54 7.20
N GLU A 17 9.81 -1.03 8.38
CA GLU A 17 11.13 -1.30 8.96
C GLU A 17 11.31 -2.78 9.33
N ARG A 18 10.27 -3.43 9.87
CA ARG A 18 10.30 -4.87 10.17
C ARG A 18 10.55 -5.71 8.92
N ILE A 19 9.84 -5.42 7.83
CA ILE A 19 9.95 -6.18 6.57
C ILE A 19 11.30 -5.90 5.90
N ARG A 20 11.78 -4.66 5.92
CA ARG A 20 13.14 -4.32 5.45
C ARG A 20 14.22 -5.09 6.19
N ARG A 21 14.11 -5.21 7.52
CA ARG A 21 15.04 -6.02 8.35
C ARG A 21 15.00 -7.51 8.02
N ALA A 22 13.91 -8.01 7.46
CA ALA A 22 13.80 -9.39 6.98
C ALA A 22 14.44 -9.59 5.58
N GLY A 23 15.07 -8.56 5.00
CA GLY A 23 15.77 -8.65 3.71
C GLY A 23 14.84 -8.47 2.50
N HIS A 24 13.71 -7.79 2.67
CA HIS A 24 12.80 -7.46 1.57
C HIS A 24 12.88 -5.97 1.23
N THR A 25 12.70 -5.65 -0.05
CA THR A 25 12.64 -4.26 -0.49
C THR A 25 11.23 -3.73 -0.24
N VAL A 26 11.12 -2.64 0.51
CA VAL A 26 9.84 -1.97 0.76
C VAL A 26 9.92 -0.52 0.33
N ILE A 27 9.01 -0.10 -0.53
CA ILE A 27 8.85 1.30 -0.94
C ILE A 27 7.58 1.83 -0.27
N GLY A 28 7.70 2.87 0.55
CA GLY A 28 6.60 3.41 1.33
C GLY A 28 6.01 4.68 0.71
N TYR A 29 4.68 4.80 0.75
CA TYR A 29 3.96 6.03 0.44
C TYR A 29 3.11 6.49 1.64
N ASP A 30 3.16 7.78 1.96
CA ASP A 30 2.24 8.45 2.89
C ASP A 30 1.93 9.88 2.42
N ARG A 31 0.80 10.43 2.89
CA ARG A 31 0.45 11.84 2.67
C ARG A 31 1.40 12.78 3.40
N ASN A 32 2.02 12.34 4.50
CA ASN A 32 3.09 13.05 5.16
C ASN A 32 4.41 12.83 4.41
N PRO A 33 4.95 13.84 3.71
CA PRO A 33 6.17 13.71 2.92
C PRO A 33 7.41 13.43 3.77
N GLU A 34 7.40 13.71 5.08
CA GLU A 34 8.55 13.48 5.96
C GLU A 34 8.86 11.99 6.18
N VAL A 35 7.85 11.13 6.06
CA VAL A 35 8.01 9.67 6.28
C VAL A 35 7.97 8.87 4.98
N SER A 36 7.49 9.48 3.89
CA SER A 36 7.27 8.85 2.59
C SER A 36 8.56 8.66 1.80
N ASP A 37 8.71 7.52 1.12
CA ASP A 37 9.84 7.24 0.22
C ASP A 37 9.58 7.76 -1.22
N VAL A 38 8.30 7.94 -1.59
CA VAL A 38 7.83 8.44 -2.89
C VAL A 38 6.77 9.53 -2.71
N LYS A 39 6.49 10.32 -3.75
CA LYS A 39 5.60 11.49 -3.66
C LYS A 39 4.14 11.20 -4.02
N SER A 40 3.86 10.07 -4.68
CA SER A 40 2.51 9.70 -5.11
C SER A 40 2.33 8.19 -5.23
N LEU A 41 1.07 7.74 -5.34
CA LEU A 41 0.74 6.34 -5.66
C LEU A 41 1.24 5.93 -7.05
N ALA A 42 1.19 6.83 -8.04
CA ALA A 42 1.75 6.57 -9.35
C ALA A 42 3.27 6.32 -9.30
N GLU A 43 4.03 7.15 -8.57
CA GLU A 43 5.47 6.94 -8.38
C GLU A 43 5.76 5.66 -7.59
N LEU A 44 4.90 5.29 -6.65
CA LEU A 44 5.00 4.00 -5.96
C LEU A 44 4.91 2.84 -6.95
N VAL A 45 3.84 2.81 -7.76
CA VAL A 45 3.58 1.74 -8.74
C VAL A 45 4.67 1.65 -9.80
N GLU A 46 5.17 2.80 -10.29
CA GLU A 46 6.26 2.85 -11.28
C GLU A 46 7.56 2.23 -10.75
N LYS A 47 7.85 2.37 -9.45
CA LYS A 47 9.06 1.81 -8.83
C LYS A 47 8.95 0.34 -8.43
N LEU A 48 7.76 -0.26 -8.53
CA LEU A 48 7.54 -1.67 -8.23
C LEU A 48 7.68 -2.53 -9.48
N ASP A 49 8.40 -3.64 -9.34
CA ASP A 49 8.52 -4.70 -10.32
C ASP A 49 7.22 -5.53 -10.35
N ALA A 50 6.79 -5.90 -11.55
CA ALA A 50 5.62 -6.76 -11.75
C ALA A 50 5.96 -8.25 -11.47
N PRO A 51 5.02 -9.05 -10.93
CA PRO A 51 3.71 -8.63 -10.42
C PRO A 51 3.87 -7.81 -9.13
N ARG A 52 3.18 -6.66 -9.07
CA ARG A 52 3.30 -5.67 -8.00
C ARG A 52 2.46 -6.10 -6.81
N HIS A 53 2.99 -5.90 -5.61
CA HIS A 53 2.30 -6.22 -4.36
C HIS A 53 2.21 -4.95 -3.53
N VAL A 54 1.00 -4.47 -3.26
CA VAL A 54 0.75 -3.20 -2.56
C VAL A 54 -0.06 -3.47 -1.30
N TRP A 55 0.53 -3.18 -0.15
CA TRP A 55 -0.10 -3.31 1.17
C TRP A 55 -0.59 -1.95 1.67
N VAL A 56 -1.91 -1.81 1.78
CA VAL A 56 -2.62 -0.64 2.30
C VAL A 56 -2.82 -0.75 3.80
N MET A 57 -2.33 0.24 4.55
CA MET A 57 -2.41 0.34 6.02
C MET A 57 -2.89 1.73 6.45
N VAL A 58 -3.99 2.20 5.85
CA VAL A 58 -4.63 3.49 6.16
C VAL A 58 -5.91 3.27 6.99
N PRO A 59 -6.56 4.32 7.53
CA PRO A 59 -7.82 4.15 8.25
C PRO A 59 -8.89 3.46 7.39
N ALA A 60 -9.66 2.57 8.02
CA ALA A 60 -10.77 1.86 7.40
C ALA A 60 -11.86 2.83 6.89
N GLY A 61 -12.68 2.36 5.94
CA GLY A 61 -13.74 3.14 5.30
C GLY A 61 -13.21 3.96 4.13
N THR A 62 -13.68 5.21 3.99
CA THR A 62 -13.44 6.02 2.79
C THR A 62 -11.96 6.17 2.43
N ALA A 63 -11.05 6.28 3.40
CA ALA A 63 -9.63 6.45 3.11
C ALA A 63 -9.05 5.22 2.40
N THR A 64 -9.37 4.01 2.88
CA THR A 64 -8.94 2.76 2.23
C THR A 64 -9.61 2.61 0.87
N GLN A 65 -10.92 2.86 0.80
CA GLN A 65 -11.70 2.75 -0.45
C GLN A 65 -11.14 3.65 -1.56
N THR A 66 -10.82 4.91 -1.26
CA THR A 66 -10.22 5.83 -2.24
C THR A 66 -8.85 5.35 -2.70
N VAL A 67 -8.02 4.83 -1.81
CA VAL A 67 -6.70 4.31 -2.18
C VAL A 67 -6.82 3.08 -3.08
N VAL A 68 -7.71 2.14 -2.75
CA VAL A 68 -7.91 0.93 -3.56
C VAL A 68 -8.48 1.28 -4.93
N ASP A 69 -9.45 2.20 -5.00
CA ASP A 69 -10.01 2.67 -6.27
C ASP A 69 -8.91 3.32 -7.15
N GLU A 70 -8.05 4.19 -6.59
CA GLU A 70 -6.93 4.80 -7.33
C GLU A 70 -5.87 3.78 -7.76
N LEU A 71 -5.57 2.78 -6.92
CA LEU A 71 -4.69 1.67 -7.31
C LEU A 71 -5.29 0.84 -8.45
N GLY A 72 -6.61 0.69 -8.50
CA GLY A 72 -7.31 0.01 -9.58
C GLY A 72 -7.08 0.64 -10.96
N ASP A 73 -6.86 1.96 -11.01
CA ASP A 73 -6.54 2.69 -12.25
C ASP A 73 -5.05 2.62 -12.61
N LEU A 74 -4.17 2.32 -11.65
CA LEU A 74 -2.71 2.34 -11.83
C LEU A 74 -2.09 0.95 -12.02
N LEU A 75 -2.69 -0.08 -11.45
CA LEU A 75 -2.16 -1.45 -11.46
C LEU A 75 -2.58 -2.21 -12.72
N GLU A 76 -1.83 -3.27 -13.02
CA GLU A 76 -2.06 -4.13 -14.18
C GLU A 76 -2.63 -5.49 -13.75
N PRO A 77 -3.33 -6.22 -14.66
CA PRO A 77 -3.82 -7.56 -14.35
C PRO A 77 -2.70 -8.49 -13.84
N GLY A 78 -2.90 -9.09 -12.68
CA GLY A 78 -1.92 -9.94 -11.99
C GLY A 78 -1.21 -9.27 -10.83
N ASP A 79 -1.33 -7.95 -10.68
CA ASP A 79 -0.90 -7.23 -9.48
C ASP A 79 -1.86 -7.52 -8.30
N THR A 80 -1.36 -7.34 -7.08
CA THR A 80 -2.09 -7.67 -5.85
C THR A 80 -2.16 -6.47 -4.90
N VAL A 81 -3.38 -6.14 -4.46
CA VAL A 81 -3.63 -5.19 -3.37
C VAL A 81 -4.00 -5.97 -2.11
N ILE A 82 -3.39 -5.59 -0.99
CA ILE A 82 -3.59 -6.20 0.33
C ILE A 82 -4.12 -5.11 1.25
N ASP A 83 -5.38 -5.18 1.66
CA ASP A 83 -5.87 -4.37 2.78
C ASP A 83 -5.41 -5.01 4.10
N GLY A 84 -4.57 -4.31 4.87
CA GLY A 84 -4.27 -4.68 6.25
C GLY A 84 -4.58 -3.59 7.25
N GLY A 85 -5.54 -2.72 6.90
CA GLY A 85 -6.27 -1.92 7.87
C GLY A 85 -7.25 -2.77 8.69
N ASN A 86 -8.00 -2.10 9.57
CA ASN A 86 -9.09 -2.72 10.33
C ASN A 86 -10.43 -2.54 9.61
N SER A 87 -10.45 -2.80 8.30
CA SER A 87 -11.67 -2.74 7.49
C SER A 87 -12.67 -3.81 7.93
N ARG A 88 -13.96 -3.52 7.77
CA ARG A 88 -15.00 -4.51 8.02
C ARG A 88 -15.05 -5.41 6.79
N TRP A 89 -15.13 -6.72 6.97
CA TRP A 89 -15.11 -7.70 5.87
C TRP A 89 -16.15 -7.45 4.75
N THR A 90 -17.28 -6.79 5.06
CA THR A 90 -18.29 -6.42 4.06
C THR A 90 -17.84 -5.30 3.13
N ASP A 91 -16.87 -4.50 3.53
CA ASP A 91 -16.30 -3.43 2.72
C ASP A 91 -15.36 -4.01 1.65
N ASP A 92 -14.82 -5.21 1.89
CA ASP A 92 -13.92 -5.92 0.99
C ASP A 92 -14.66 -6.53 -0.21
N GLU A 93 -15.97 -6.86 -0.06
CA GLU A 93 -16.79 -7.45 -1.13
C GLU A 93 -16.84 -6.58 -2.40
N LYS A 94 -16.68 -5.26 -2.26
CA LYS A 94 -16.64 -4.32 -3.39
C LYS A 94 -15.41 -4.54 -4.28
N HIS A 95 -14.32 -5.06 -3.72
CA HIS A 95 -12.99 -5.12 -4.34
C HIS A 95 -12.47 -6.55 -4.53
N ALA A 96 -13.30 -7.56 -4.25
CA ALA A 96 -13.04 -8.98 -4.47
C ALA A 96 -13.25 -9.40 -5.93
#